data_AF-A0A3S3IEQ3-F1
#
_entry.id   AF-A0A3S3IEQ3-F1
#
_cell.length_a   1.000
_cell.length_b   1.000
_cell.length_c   1.000
_cell.angle_alpha   90.00
_cell.angle_beta   90.00
_cell.angle_gamma   90.00
#
_symmetry.space_group_name_H-M   'P 1'
#
loop_
_entity.id
_entity.type
_entity.pdbx_description
1 polymer ?
#
loop_
_entity_poly.entity_id
_entity_poly.type
_entity_poly.pdbx_seq_one_letter_code
_entity_poly.pdbx_strand_id
1 'polypeptide(L)'
;QLSINLAMLGSLTIIVAHHMYAMPPYPYLATDYGTQLSLFTHHMWIGGFLIVGAAAHAAIFMVRDYDPTTRYLRHRDAIISHLNWVCIFLGFHSFGLYIHNDTMSALGRPQDMFSDTAIQLQPVFAQWIQNTHALAPGTTAPGATTSTSLTWGGGDLVAVGNKV
;
A
#
# COMPACT_ATOMS: atom_id res chain seq x y z
N GLN A 1 0.86 19.60 -17.65
CA GLN A 1 0.68 18.29 -18.31
C GLN A 1 1.62 17.23 -17.73
N LEU A 2 2.94 17.38 -17.86
CA LEU A 2 3.91 16.37 -17.40
C LEU A 2 3.75 15.97 -15.92
N SER A 3 3.54 16.93 -15.01
CA SER A 3 3.30 16.65 -13.59
C SER A 3 2.15 15.66 -13.35
N ILE A 4 0.98 15.89 -13.98
CA ILE A 4 -0.20 15.02 -13.83
C ILE A 4 0.11 13.63 -14.40
N ASN A 5 0.72 13.56 -15.58
CA ASN A 5 1.06 12.29 -16.22
C ASN A 5 2.04 11.46 -15.38
N LEU A 6 3.05 12.10 -14.79
CA LEU A 6 4.00 11.45 -13.90
C LEU A 6 3.32 10.96 -12.61
N ALA A 7 2.40 11.74 -12.04
CA ALA A 7 1.64 11.32 -10.84
C ALA A 7 0.81 10.07 -11.16
N MET A 8 0.04 10.10 -12.25
CA MET A 8 -0.82 8.99 -12.65
C MET A 8 -0.02 7.74 -13.03
N LEU A 9 1.05 7.89 -13.83
CA LEU A 9 1.89 6.76 -14.23
C LEU A 9 2.67 6.18 -13.05
N GLY A 10 3.18 7.03 -12.16
CA GLY A 10 3.85 6.61 -10.94
C GLY A 10 2.94 5.83 -9.98
N SER A 11 1.69 6.29 -9.81
CA SER A 11 0.68 5.53 -9.08
C SER A 11 0.32 4.22 -9.79
N LEU A 12 0.18 4.24 -11.12
CA LEU A 12 -0.15 3.04 -11.90
C LEU A 12 0.91 1.96 -11.77
N THR A 13 2.21 2.28 -11.84
CA THR A 13 3.26 1.26 -11.68
C THR A 13 3.27 0.65 -10.27
N ILE A 14 2.96 1.41 -9.22
CA ILE A 14 2.77 0.86 -7.86
C ILE A 14 1.57 -0.09 -7.84
N ILE A 15 0.46 0.28 -8.47
CA ILE A 15 -0.72 -0.58 -8.60
C ILE A 15 -0.37 -1.87 -9.35
N VAL A 16 0.39 -1.78 -10.44
CA VAL A 16 0.89 -2.94 -11.20
C VAL A 16 1.71 -3.87 -10.32
N ALA A 17 2.62 -3.33 -9.49
CA ALA A 17 3.38 -4.12 -8.53
C ALA A 17 2.45 -4.94 -7.63
N HIS A 18 1.46 -4.29 -7.01
CA HIS A 18 0.49 -4.96 -6.13
C HIS A 18 -0.37 -6.01 -6.86
N HIS A 19 -0.78 -5.74 -8.09
CA HIS A 19 -1.59 -6.69 -8.87
C HIS A 19 -0.77 -7.89 -9.31
N MET A 20 0.48 -7.71 -9.76
CA MET A 20 1.28 -8.80 -10.32
C MET A 20 1.72 -9.84 -9.28
N TYR A 21 1.99 -9.44 -8.04
CA TYR A 21 2.38 -10.41 -7.01
C TYR A 21 1.17 -11.19 -6.48
N ALA A 22 0.01 -10.55 -6.34
CA ALA A 22 -1.22 -11.18 -5.83
C ALA A 22 -2.03 -11.91 -6.92
N MET A 23 -1.83 -11.57 -8.19
CA MET A 23 -2.46 -12.21 -9.36
C MET A 23 -1.39 -12.45 -10.44
N PRO A 24 -0.49 -13.43 -10.27
CA PRO A 24 0.60 -13.71 -11.20
C PRO A 24 0.08 -13.97 -12.63
N PRO A 25 0.35 -13.08 -13.61
CA PRO A 25 -0.27 -13.17 -14.92
C PRO A 25 0.46 -14.10 -15.90
N TYR A 26 1.65 -14.59 -15.53
CA TYR A 26 2.50 -15.40 -16.40
C TYR A 26 2.67 -16.83 -15.87
N PRO A 27 2.69 -17.86 -16.75
CA PRO A 27 2.94 -19.23 -16.37
C PRO A 27 4.25 -19.40 -15.59
N TYR A 28 4.23 -20.22 -14.54
CA TYR A 28 5.36 -20.55 -13.66
C TYR A 28 5.98 -19.38 -12.86
N LEU A 29 5.53 -18.14 -13.09
CA LEU A 29 6.01 -16.95 -12.38
C LEU A 29 5.76 -17.02 -10.87
N ALA A 30 4.60 -17.51 -10.44
CA ALA A 30 4.24 -17.61 -9.02
C ALA A 30 5.29 -18.38 -8.20
N THR A 31 5.87 -19.42 -8.79
CA THR A 31 6.89 -20.25 -8.12
C THR A 31 8.33 -19.78 -8.34
N ASP A 32 8.53 -18.72 -9.13
CA ASP A 32 9.81 -18.04 -9.24
C ASP A 32 9.81 -16.82 -8.32
N TYR A 33 10.08 -17.09 -7.05
CA TYR A 33 10.07 -16.09 -5.99
C TYR A 33 11.05 -14.94 -6.25
N GLY A 34 12.19 -15.23 -6.89
CA GLY A 34 13.19 -14.23 -7.23
C GLY A 34 12.65 -13.22 -8.23
N THR A 35 12.01 -13.71 -9.29
CA THR A 35 11.38 -12.84 -10.29
C THR A 35 10.20 -12.07 -9.71
N GLN A 36 9.35 -12.68 -8.88
CA GLN A 36 8.25 -11.99 -8.20
C GLN A 36 8.74 -10.83 -7.32
N LEU A 37 9.70 -11.09 -6.43
CA LEU A 37 10.29 -10.07 -5.55
C LEU A 37 10.94 -8.94 -6.37
N SER A 38 11.67 -9.31 -7.43
CA SER A 38 12.36 -8.35 -8.29
C SER A 38 11.38 -7.45 -9.04
N LEU A 39 10.34 -8.02 -9.66
CA LEU A 39 9.33 -7.25 -10.39
C LEU A 39 8.54 -6.33 -9.49
N PHE A 40 8.13 -6.80 -8.30
CA PHE A 40 7.45 -5.98 -7.30
C PHE A 40 8.32 -4.78 -6.92
N THR A 41 9.55 -5.05 -6.46
CA THR A 41 10.48 -4.02 -6.01
C THR A 41 10.81 -3.02 -7.13
N HIS A 42 11.04 -3.52 -8.35
CA HIS A 42 11.31 -2.70 -9.53
C HIS A 42 10.19 -1.70 -9.81
N HIS A 43 8.94 -2.18 -9.90
CA HIS A 43 7.79 -1.31 -10.20
C HIS A 43 7.46 -0.35 -9.07
N MET A 44 7.68 -0.75 -7.81
CA MET A 44 7.56 0.13 -6.65
C MET A 44 8.55 1.30 -6.71
N TRP A 45 9.82 1.02 -7.03
CA TRP A 45 10.84 2.05 -7.15
C TRP A 45 10.58 3.02 -8.31
N ILE A 46 10.26 2.49 -9.50
CA ILE A 46 9.90 3.34 -10.65
C ILE A 46 8.72 4.25 -10.26
N GLY A 47 7.72 3.72 -9.56
CA GLY A 47 6.58 4.51 -9.10
C GLY A 47 6.94 5.62 -8.15
N GLY A 48 7.77 5.33 -7.16
CA GLY A 48 8.31 6.34 -6.25
C GLY A 48 9.03 7.47 -6.99
N PHE A 49 9.92 7.12 -7.93
CA PHE A 49 10.65 8.11 -8.74
C PHE A 49 9.72 8.99 -9.57
N LEU A 50 8.72 8.39 -10.24
CA LEU A 50 7.77 9.14 -11.06
C LEU A 50 6.87 10.05 -10.22
N ILE A 51 6.39 9.61 -9.04
CA ILE A 51 5.58 10.44 -8.12
C ILE A 51 6.39 11.63 -7.60
N VAL A 52 7.65 11.43 -7.21
CA VAL A 52 8.52 12.54 -6.80
C VAL A 52 8.79 13.48 -7.98
N GLY A 53 9.01 12.93 -9.18
CA GLY A 53 9.12 13.71 -10.42
C GLY A 53 7.87 14.53 -10.73
N ALA A 54 6.68 14.02 -10.40
CA ALA A 54 5.42 14.73 -10.54
C ALA A 54 5.36 15.98 -9.65
N ALA A 55 5.78 15.86 -8.39
CA ALA A 55 5.87 16.98 -7.45
C ALA A 55 6.92 18.02 -7.92
N ALA A 56 8.06 17.57 -8.43
CA ALA A 56 9.07 18.47 -9.00
C ALA A 56 8.51 19.29 -10.17
N HIS A 57 7.82 18.65 -11.11
CA HIS A 57 7.22 19.35 -12.25
C HIS A 57 6.02 20.22 -11.86
N ALA A 58 5.29 19.88 -10.79
CA ALA A 58 4.26 20.76 -10.23
C ALA A 58 4.90 22.05 -9.69
N ALA A 59 6.00 21.94 -8.94
CA ALA A 59 6.72 23.10 -8.44
C ALA A 59 7.31 23.96 -9.58
N ILE A 60 7.88 23.34 -10.62
CA ILE A 60 8.37 24.05 -11.81
C ILE A 60 7.24 24.85 -12.47
N PHE A 61 6.08 24.23 -12.65
CA PHE A 61 4.89 24.90 -13.18
C PHE A 61 4.48 26.10 -12.31
N MET A 62 4.43 25.92 -10.98
CA MET A 62 4.07 27.01 -10.05
C MET A 62 5.03 28.20 -10.08
N VAL A 63 6.30 27.98 -10.46
CA VAL A 63 7.31 29.06 -10.56
C VAL A 63 7.30 29.73 -11.93
N ARG A 64 7.12 28.96 -13.02
CA ARG A 64 7.36 29.45 -14.38
C ARG A 64 6.10 29.79 -15.15
N ASP A 65 5.06 28.98 -15.01
CA ASP A 65 3.92 28.97 -15.94
C ASP A 65 2.60 29.34 -15.24
N TYR A 66 2.61 29.48 -13.91
CA TYR A 66 1.43 29.81 -13.13
C TYR A 66 1.06 31.29 -13.23
N ASP A 67 -0.19 31.57 -13.64
CA ASP A 67 -0.78 32.90 -13.62
C ASP A 67 -1.51 33.18 -12.29
N PRO A 68 -1.08 34.17 -11.48
CA PRO A 68 -1.64 34.48 -10.17
C PRO A 68 -3.03 35.13 -10.19
N THR A 69 -3.63 35.35 -11.37
CA THR A 69 -5.04 35.80 -11.47
C THR A 69 -6.01 34.85 -10.77
N THR A 70 -5.64 33.57 -10.65
CA THR A 70 -6.37 32.55 -9.90
C THR A 70 -5.86 32.44 -8.45
N ARG A 71 -6.76 32.29 -7.47
CA ARG A 71 -6.41 32.34 -6.03
C ARG A 71 -6.44 30.98 -5.32
N TYR A 72 -5.78 29.96 -5.85
CA TYR A 72 -5.81 28.61 -5.29
C TYR A 72 -5.02 28.42 -3.98
N LEU A 73 -4.08 29.31 -3.65
CA LEU A 73 -3.16 29.14 -2.52
C LEU A 73 -3.57 29.81 -1.20
N ARG A 74 -4.81 30.28 -1.07
CA ARG A 74 -5.25 31.13 0.07
C ARG A 74 -5.13 30.46 1.44
N HIS A 75 -5.20 29.14 1.52
CA HIS A 75 -5.25 28.38 2.77
C HIS A 75 -4.13 27.33 2.86
N ARG A 76 -3.03 27.54 2.12
CA ARG A 76 -1.88 26.60 2.10
C ARG A 76 -1.33 26.32 3.49
N ASP A 77 -1.29 27.33 4.36
CA ASP A 77 -0.72 27.19 5.70
C ASP A 77 -1.57 26.26 6.57
N ALA A 78 -2.90 26.25 6.38
CA ALA A 78 -3.79 25.30 7.03
C ALA A 78 -3.56 23.87 6.49
N ILE A 79 -3.42 23.69 5.18
CA ILE A 79 -3.13 22.37 4.60
C ILE A 79 -1.81 21.81 5.15
N ILE A 80 -0.75 22.62 5.14
CA ILE A 80 0.58 22.20 5.59
C ILE A 80 0.60 21.92 7.10
N SER A 81 -0.07 22.72 7.93
CA SER A 81 -0.12 22.49 9.37
C SER A 81 -0.88 21.21 9.74
N HIS A 82 -2.00 20.93 9.08
CA HIS A 82 -2.75 19.70 9.31
C HIS A 82 -1.94 18.47 8.85
N LEU A 83 -1.29 18.55 7.68
CA LEU A 83 -0.43 17.46 7.21
C LEU A 83 0.75 17.22 8.15
N ASN A 84 1.36 18.28 8.69
CA ASN A 84 2.41 18.18 9.71
C ASN A 84 1.91 17.43 10.96
N TRP A 85 0.75 17.84 11.48
CA TRP A 85 0.13 17.16 12.63
C TRP A 85 -0.13 15.67 12.34
N VAL A 86 -0.68 15.33 11.17
CA VAL A 86 -0.91 13.93 10.77
C VAL A 86 0.41 13.16 10.72
N CYS A 87 1.48 13.71 10.15
CA CYS A 87 2.78 13.04 10.09
C CYS A 87 3.34 12.74 11.49
N ILE A 88 3.23 13.69 12.42
CA ILE A 88 3.66 13.50 13.82
C ILE A 88 2.81 12.43 14.49
N PHE A 89 1.48 12.52 14.35
CA PHE A 89 0.55 11.54 14.88
C PHE A 89 0.87 10.13 14.38
N LEU A 90 1.01 9.94 13.07
CA LEU A 90 1.35 8.66 12.47
C LEU A 90 2.70 8.15 12.98
N GLY A 91 3.72 9.00 13.13
CA GLY A 91 5.03 8.60 13.66
C GLY A 91 4.94 8.02 15.08
N PHE A 92 4.25 8.70 15.99
CA PHE A 92 4.07 8.23 17.36
C PHE A 92 3.20 6.97 17.46
N HIS A 93 2.16 6.83 16.63
CA HIS A 93 1.19 5.73 16.70
C HIS A 93 1.48 4.58 15.72
N SER A 94 2.63 4.60 15.04
CA SER A 94 3.12 3.46 14.25
C SER A 94 4.52 3.07 14.71
N PHE A 95 5.55 3.85 14.37
CA PHE A 95 6.93 3.58 14.77
C PHE A 95 7.11 3.56 16.29
N GLY A 96 6.41 4.43 17.03
CA GLY A 96 6.43 4.41 18.50
C GLY A 96 5.95 3.08 19.12
N LEU A 97 5.06 2.35 18.45
CA LEU A 97 4.60 1.03 18.92
C LEU A 97 5.71 -0.02 18.83
N TYR A 98 6.60 0.08 17.83
CA TYR A 98 7.76 -0.81 17.74
C TYR A 98 8.75 -0.56 18.88
N ILE A 99 9.04 0.71 19.20
CA ILE A 99 9.89 1.06 20.35
C ILE A 99 9.27 0.60 21.67
N HIS A 100 7.96 0.77 21.83
CA HIS A 100 7.22 0.24 22.98
C HIS A 100 7.41 -1.27 23.10
N ASN A 101 7.20 -2.02 22.01
CA ASN A 101 7.35 -3.46 21.99
C ASN A 101 8.78 -3.92 22.33
N ASP A 102 9.79 -3.27 21.75
CA ASP A 102 11.21 -3.57 22.06
C ASP A 102 11.50 -3.34 23.55
N THR A 103 10.98 -2.24 24.12
CA THR A 103 11.16 -1.91 25.53
C THR A 103 10.43 -2.91 26.44
N MET A 104 9.16 -3.24 26.16
CA MET A 104 8.40 -4.22 26.95
C MET A 104 9.01 -5.61 26.88
N SER A 105 9.48 -6.03 25.71
CA SER A 105 10.22 -7.28 25.53
C SER A 105 11.51 -7.30 26.36
N ALA A 106 12.32 -6.24 26.27
CA ALA A 106 13.57 -6.13 27.03
C ALA A 106 13.36 -6.10 28.55
N LEU A 107 12.24 -5.53 29.03
CA LEU A 107 11.85 -5.51 30.44
C LEU A 107 11.24 -6.84 30.92
N GLY A 108 11.14 -7.86 30.07
CA GLY A 108 10.54 -9.15 30.42
C GLY A 108 9.02 -9.07 30.63
N ARG A 109 8.34 -8.15 29.95
CA ARG A 109 6.90 -7.90 30.05
C ARG A 109 6.16 -8.22 28.74
N PRO A 110 6.21 -9.46 28.23
CA PRO A 110 5.59 -9.81 26.95
C PRO A 110 4.07 -9.65 26.93
N GLN A 111 3.40 -9.73 28.08
CA GLN A 111 1.96 -9.50 28.22
C GLN A 111 1.53 -8.04 27.97
N ASP A 112 2.47 -7.10 28.00
CA ASP A 112 2.21 -5.67 27.80
C ASP A 112 2.58 -5.21 26.37
N MET A 113 2.95 -6.14 25.49
CA MET A 113 3.27 -5.87 24.09
C MET A 113 2.02 -5.77 23.22
N PHE A 114 2.11 -4.98 22.17
CA PHE A 114 1.17 -5.04 21.05
C PHE A 114 1.49 -6.26 20.19
N SER A 115 0.69 -7.32 20.30
CA SER A 115 0.88 -8.60 19.61
C SER A 115 -0.42 -9.39 19.51
N ASP A 116 -0.40 -10.49 18.75
CA ASP A 116 -1.57 -11.37 18.60
C ASP A 116 -1.94 -12.12 19.89
N THR A 117 -1.01 -12.28 20.82
CA THR A 117 -1.21 -13.05 22.07
C THR A 117 -1.41 -12.18 23.30
N ALA A 118 -1.22 -10.86 23.18
CA ALA A 118 -1.36 -9.90 24.26
C ALA A 118 -2.32 -8.77 23.86
N ILE A 119 -1.83 -7.53 23.71
CA ILE A 119 -2.66 -6.39 23.32
C ILE A 119 -2.81 -6.38 21.79
N GLN A 120 -3.96 -6.85 21.30
CA GLN A 120 -4.17 -7.01 19.86
C GLN A 120 -4.51 -5.69 19.16
N LEU A 121 -3.90 -5.46 18.01
CA LEU A 121 -4.24 -4.40 17.05
C LEU A 121 -4.59 -5.02 15.70
N GLN A 122 -5.78 -5.60 15.60
CA GLN A 122 -6.20 -6.27 14.38
C GLN A 122 -6.73 -5.29 13.32
N PRO A 123 -6.39 -5.48 12.02
CA PRO A 123 -6.89 -4.66 10.93
C PRO A 123 -8.30 -5.11 10.49
N VAL A 124 -9.30 -4.92 11.36
CA VAL A 124 -10.68 -5.43 11.17
C VAL A 124 -11.33 -4.98 9.85
N PHE A 125 -11.02 -3.77 9.37
CA PHE A 125 -11.54 -3.29 8.09
C PHE A 125 -10.92 -4.03 6.90
N ALA A 126 -9.64 -4.38 6.96
CA ALA A 126 -8.99 -5.16 5.90
C ALA A 126 -9.50 -6.62 5.90
N GLN A 127 -9.70 -7.21 7.08
CA GLN A 127 -10.33 -8.53 7.23
C GLN A 127 -11.75 -8.55 6.66
N TRP A 128 -12.53 -7.48 6.89
CA TRP A 128 -13.87 -7.35 6.32
C TRP A 128 -13.85 -7.29 4.79
N ILE A 129 -12.92 -6.53 4.19
CA ILE A 129 -12.73 -6.50 2.74
C ILE A 129 -12.30 -7.89 2.22
N GLN A 130 -11.34 -8.55 2.89
CA GLN A 130 -10.92 -9.91 2.54
C GLN A 130 -12.11 -10.88 2.48
N ASN A 131 -12.94 -10.89 3.53
CA ASN A 131 -14.14 -11.73 3.58
C ASN A 131 -15.14 -11.42 2.46
N THR A 132 -15.33 -10.13 2.16
CA THR A 132 -16.23 -9.70 1.07
C THR A 132 -15.76 -10.23 -0.29
N HIS A 133 -14.44 -10.18 -0.56
CA HIS A 133 -13.87 -10.67 -1.82
C HIS A 133 -13.78 -12.21 -1.88
N ALA A 134 -13.55 -12.87 -0.75
CA ALA A 134 -13.52 -14.33 -0.66
C ALA A 134 -14.90 -14.95 -0.92
N LEU A 135 -15.96 -14.32 -0.40
CA LEU A 135 -17.35 -14.80 -0.52
C LEU A 135 -18.08 -14.31 -1.77
N ALA A 136 -17.48 -13.42 -2.57
CA ALA A 136 -18.09 -12.85 -3.77
C ALA A 136 -18.56 -13.87 -4.83
N PRO A 137 -17.79 -14.95 -5.15
CA PRO A 137 -18.19 -15.93 -6.15
C PRO A 137 -19.53 -16.59 -5.81
N GLY A 138 -20.46 -16.62 -6.76
CA GLY A 138 -21.80 -17.18 -6.56
C GLY A 138 -22.76 -16.32 -5.74
N THR A 139 -22.32 -15.21 -5.15
CA THR A 139 -23.17 -14.28 -4.39
C THR A 139 -23.26 -12.92 -5.09
N THR A 140 -22.34 -12.00 -4.78
CA THR A 140 -22.24 -10.68 -5.38
C THR A 140 -21.60 -10.71 -6.77
N ALA A 141 -20.94 -11.82 -7.12
CA ALA A 141 -20.44 -12.12 -8.47
C ALA A 141 -20.95 -13.51 -8.95
N PRO A 142 -22.23 -13.63 -9.37
CA PRO A 142 -22.84 -14.93 -9.72
C PRO A 142 -22.13 -15.69 -10.86
N GLY A 143 -21.51 -14.96 -11.80
CA GLY A 143 -20.80 -15.55 -12.92
C GLY A 143 -19.33 -15.90 -12.64
N ALA A 144 -18.79 -15.53 -11.47
CA ALA A 144 -17.42 -15.84 -11.10
C ALA A 144 -17.34 -17.20 -10.39
N THR A 145 -16.36 -18.02 -10.78
CA THR A 145 -16.11 -19.34 -10.17
C THR A 145 -15.11 -19.30 -9.01
N THR A 146 -14.26 -18.28 -8.97
CA THR A 146 -13.22 -18.09 -7.94
C THR A 146 -13.17 -16.63 -7.51
N SER A 147 -12.58 -16.37 -6.34
CA SER A 147 -12.35 -15.01 -5.86
C SER A 147 -11.35 -14.27 -6.75
N THR A 148 -11.27 -12.96 -6.59
CA THR A 148 -10.37 -12.09 -7.39
C THR A 148 -8.88 -12.41 -7.21
N SER A 149 -8.49 -13.00 -6.08
CA SER A 149 -7.15 -13.53 -5.83
C SER A 149 -7.22 -14.59 -4.74
N LEU A 150 -6.31 -15.57 -4.78
CA LEU A 150 -6.17 -16.57 -3.73
C LEU A 150 -5.68 -15.97 -2.40
N THR A 151 -5.17 -14.72 -2.39
CA THR A 151 -4.67 -14.05 -1.18
C THR A 151 -5.76 -13.65 -0.18
N TRP A 152 -7.03 -13.57 -0.59
CA TRP A 152 -8.13 -13.16 0.29
C TRP A 152 -8.50 -14.19 1.35
N GLY A 153 -8.00 -15.42 1.24
CA GLY A 153 -8.42 -16.57 2.03
C GLY A 153 -9.68 -17.24 1.45
N GLY A 154 -10.00 -18.44 1.97
CA GLY A 154 -11.20 -19.20 1.58
C GLY A 154 -11.04 -20.12 0.36
N GLY A 155 -9.91 -20.08 -0.35
CA GLY A 155 -9.53 -21.07 -1.37
C GLY A 155 -8.45 -22.03 -0.87
N ASP A 156 -8.27 -23.15 -1.58
CA ASP A 156 -7.22 -24.11 -1.27
C ASP A 156 -5.82 -23.55 -1.58
N LEU A 157 -4.84 -23.99 -0.81
CA LEU A 157 -3.44 -23.70 -1.07
C LEU A 157 -3.02 -24.39 -2.38
N VAL A 158 -2.62 -23.59 -3.36
CA VAL A 158 -2.14 -24.09 -4.65
C VAL A 158 -0.63 -24.26 -4.59
N ALA A 159 -0.11 -25.37 -5.11
CA ALA A 159 1.32 -25.62 -5.16
C ALA A 159 1.73 -26.22 -6.52
N VAL A 160 2.91 -25.82 -7.02
CA VAL A 160 3.51 -26.33 -8.26
C VAL A 160 4.96 -26.71 -7.99
N GLY A 161 5.31 -27.99 -8.18
CA GLY A 161 6.68 -28.46 -7.98
C GLY A 161 7.19 -28.27 -6.55
N ASN A 162 6.38 -28.61 -5.55
CA ASN A 162 6.64 -28.43 -4.11
C ASN A 162 6.85 -26.98 -3.64
N LYS A 163 6.45 -25.99 -4.45
CA LYS A 163 6.45 -24.57 -4.13
C LYS A 163 5.01 -24.07 -4.11
N VAL A 164 4.70 -23.18 -3.17
CA VAL A 164 3.39 -22.53 -3.04
C VAL A 164 3.28 -21.41 -4.06
#